data_AF-A0A514C9G9-F1
#
_entry.id   AF-A0A514C9G9-F1
#
_cell.length_a   1.000
_cell.length_b   1.000
_cell.length_c   1.000
_cell.angle_alpha   90.00
_cell.angle_beta   90.00
_cell.angle_gamma   90.00
#
_symmetry.space_group_name_H-M   'P 1'
#
loop_
_entity.id
_entity.type
_entity.pdbx_description
1 polymer ?
#
loop_
_entity_poly.entity_id
_entity_poly.type
_entity_poly.pdbx_seq_one_letter_code
_entity_poly.pdbx_strand_id
1 'polypeptide(L)'
;MFFLGILIVIYFVSLLIDWSGIYLFPLVFMMMIMMWNMIEASEERIAQGEYYLKQCRLTETDIGNGFFSSATNKLNCGGTIVNVKKSDYDKSVSEYKSAAENTP
;
A
#
# COMPACT_ATOMS: atom_id res chain seq x y z
N MET A 1 39.82 36.88 -6.89
CA MET A 1 39.90 35.64 -7.69
C MET A 1 39.01 34.52 -7.16
N PHE A 2 39.03 34.19 -5.86
CA PHE A 2 38.17 33.14 -5.27
C PHE A 2 36.66 33.31 -5.53
N PHE A 3 36.12 34.52 -5.36
CA PHE A 3 34.69 34.80 -5.58
C PHE A 3 34.24 34.59 -7.04
N LEU A 4 35.12 34.85 -8.01
CA LEU A 4 34.80 34.65 -9.43
C LEU A 4 34.67 33.16 -9.77
N GLY A 5 35.49 32.31 -9.13
CA GLY A 5 35.43 30.87 -9.30
C GLY A 5 34.14 30.25 -8.75
N ILE A 6 33.65 30.74 -7.61
CA ILE A 6 32.37 30.29 -7.01
C ILE A 6 31.20 30.62 -7.94
N LEU A 7 31.18 31.82 -8.52
CA LEU A 7 30.12 32.24 -9.45
C LEU A 7 30.11 31.41 -10.75
N ILE A 8 31.28 31.01 -11.24
CA ILE A 8 31.41 30.14 -12.42
C ILE A 8 30.87 28.74 -12.11
N VAL A 9 31.19 28.17 -10.94
CA VAL A 9 30.68 26.86 -10.53
C VAL A 9 29.16 26.91 -10.36
N ILE A 10 28.62 27.96 -9.72
CA ILE A 10 27.17 28.15 -9.60
C ILE A 10 26.52 28.26 -10.97
N TYR A 11 27.10 29.08 -11.87
CA TYR A 11 26.60 29.22 -13.25
C TYR A 11 26.57 27.88 -13.99
N PHE A 12 27.64 27.08 -13.92
CA PHE A 12 27.69 25.75 -14.54
C PHE A 12 26.72 24.76 -13.91
N VAL A 13 26.56 24.74 -12.58
CA VAL A 13 25.57 23.90 -11.89
C VAL A 13 24.15 24.31 -12.28
N SER A 14 23.87 25.61 -12.39
CA SER A 14 22.60 26.14 -12.87
C SER A 14 22.36 25.93 -14.38
N LEU A 15 23.42 25.63 -15.15
CA LEU A 15 23.35 25.28 -16.58
C LEU A 15 23.15 23.77 -16.80
N LEU A 16 23.54 22.94 -15.81
CA LEU A 16 23.34 21.49 -15.79
C LEU A 16 21.99 21.09 -15.18
N ILE A 17 21.44 21.92 -14.30
CA ILE A 17 20.06 21.79 -13.82
C ILE A 17 19.18 22.55 -14.80
N ASP A 18 18.66 21.87 -15.82
CA ASP A 18 17.58 22.45 -16.63
C ASP A 18 16.49 22.95 -15.66
N TRP A 19 16.10 24.22 -15.78
CA TRP A 19 15.06 24.83 -14.93
C TRP A 19 13.69 24.13 -15.07
N SER A 20 13.55 23.20 -16.02
CA SER A 20 12.42 22.27 -16.16
C SER A 20 12.46 21.11 -15.15
N GLY A 21 13.66 20.66 -14.74
CA GLY A 21 13.86 19.54 -13.83
C GLY A 21 13.44 19.84 -12.39
N ILE A 22 13.57 21.09 -11.94
CA ILE A 22 13.21 21.48 -10.57
C ILE A 22 11.70 21.37 -10.29
N TYR A 23 10.86 21.52 -11.32
CA TYR A 23 9.41 21.38 -11.20
C TYR A 23 8.94 19.94 -11.36
N LEU A 24 9.64 19.13 -12.17
CA LEU A 24 9.30 17.72 -12.37
C LEU A 24 9.80 16.82 -11.22
N PHE A 25 10.95 17.15 -10.63
CA PHE A 25 11.54 16.39 -9.52
C PHE A 25 10.60 16.19 -8.32
N PRO A 26 9.95 17.23 -7.75
CA PRO A 26 9.02 17.04 -6.64
C PRO A 26 7.79 16.21 -7.03
N LEU A 27 7.32 16.31 -8.29
CA LEU A 27 6.19 15.53 -8.78
C LEU A 27 6.55 14.04 -8.85
N VAL A 28 7.70 13.71 -9.44
CA VAL A 28 8.20 12.33 -9.51
C VAL A 28 8.46 11.78 -8.11
N PHE A 29 9.05 12.57 -7.21
CA PHE A 29 9.27 12.16 -5.83
C PHE A 29 7.97 11.87 -5.07
N MET A 30 6.94 12.72 -5.25
CA MET A 30 5.62 12.51 -4.64
C MET A 30 4.94 11.24 -5.19
N MET A 31 5.05 10.98 -6.49
CA MET A 31 4.55 9.74 -7.11
C MET A 31 5.28 8.49 -6.58
N MET A 32 6.60 8.56 -6.37
CA MET A 32 7.37 7.47 -5.77
C MET A 32 6.93 7.18 -4.34
N ILE A 33 6.67 8.21 -3.52
CA ILE A 33 6.13 8.03 -2.15
C ILE A 33 4.74 7.40 -2.20
N MET A 34 3.85 7.88 -3.08
CA MET A 34 2.52 7.28 -3.23
C MET A 34 2.63 5.81 -3.65
N MET A 35 3.49 5.49 -4.63
CA MET A 35 3.70 4.12 -5.06
C MET A 35 4.22 3.25 -3.91
N TRP A 36 5.16 3.75 -3.11
CA TRP A 36 5.69 3.05 -1.94
C TRP A 36 4.60 2.72 -0.92
N ASN A 37 3.78 3.72 -0.55
CA ASN A 37 2.67 3.53 0.39
C ASN A 37 1.64 2.50 -0.13
N MET A 38 1.39 2.49 -1.44
CA MET A 38 0.46 1.54 -2.06
C MET A 38 1.01 0.11 -2.04
N ILE A 39 2.32 -0.06 -2.22
CA ILE A 39 3.01 -1.35 -2.10
C ILE A 39 2.94 -1.84 -0.65
N GLU A 40 3.28 -1.01 0.33
CA GLU A 40 3.22 -1.38 1.75
C GLU A 40 1.79 -1.78 2.16
N ALA A 41 0.79 -1.00 1.74
CA ALA A 41 -0.61 -1.34 2.00
C ALA A 41 -1.05 -2.64 1.29
N SER A 42 -0.43 -3.00 0.16
CA SER A 42 -0.66 -4.28 -0.52
C SER A 42 -0.04 -5.44 0.24
N GLU A 43 1.19 -5.30 0.71
CA GLU A 43 1.86 -6.33 1.52
C GLU A 43 1.10 -6.61 2.81
N GLU A 44 0.62 -5.56 3.48
CA GLU A 44 -0.20 -5.70 4.68
C GLU A 44 -1.50 -6.48 4.40
N ARG A 45 -2.19 -6.18 3.29
CA ARG A 45 -3.40 -6.90 2.88
C ARG A 45 -3.14 -8.36 2.57
N ILE A 46 -2.01 -8.67 1.93
CA ILE A 46 -1.57 -10.05 1.66
C ILE A 46 -1.32 -10.79 2.97
N ALA A 47 -0.60 -10.17 3.92
CA ALA A 47 -0.33 -10.75 5.23
C ALA A 47 -1.62 -10.98 6.04
N GLN A 48 -2.59 -10.07 5.96
CA GLN A 48 -3.91 -10.23 6.57
C GLN A 48 -4.67 -11.40 5.93
N GLY A 49 -4.65 -11.51 4.59
CA GLY A 49 -5.27 -12.63 3.86
C GLY A 49 -4.65 -13.98 4.24
N GLU A 50 -3.34 -14.03 4.40
CA GLU A 50 -2.63 -15.21 4.91
C GLU A 50 -3.10 -15.58 6.32
N TYR A 51 -3.13 -14.60 7.23
CA TYR A 51 -3.57 -14.80 8.61
C TYR A 51 -5.00 -15.36 8.66
N TYR A 52 -5.91 -14.77 7.89
CA TYR A 52 -7.29 -15.22 7.82
C TYR A 52 -7.43 -16.65 7.30
N LEU A 53 -6.64 -17.07 6.31
CA LEU A 53 -6.75 -18.42 5.76
C LEU A 53 -6.01 -19.48 6.58
N LYS A 54 -4.88 -19.14 7.22
CA LYS A 54 -4.05 -20.10 7.95
C LYS A 54 -4.42 -20.22 9.43
N GLN A 55 -4.74 -19.11 10.07
CA GLN A 55 -4.91 -19.05 11.53
C GLN A 55 -6.38 -18.93 11.97
N CYS A 56 -7.27 -18.57 11.05
CA CYS A 56 -8.68 -18.39 11.35
C CYS A 56 -9.58 -19.42 10.65
N ARG A 57 -10.70 -19.74 11.31
CA ARG A 57 -11.80 -20.49 10.73
C ARG A 57 -13.01 -19.59 10.55
N LEU A 58 -13.57 -19.59 9.35
CA LEU A 58 -14.80 -18.85 9.10
C LEU A 58 -15.96 -19.53 9.81
N THR A 59 -16.63 -18.80 10.70
CA THR A 59 -17.72 -19.34 11.54
C THR A 59 -19.08 -18.91 10.98
N GLU A 60 -19.23 -17.63 10.63
CA GLU A 60 -20.44 -17.10 9.99
C GLU A 60 -20.03 -16.13 8.87
N THR A 61 -20.62 -16.31 7.68
CA THR A 61 -20.47 -15.37 6.55
C THR A 61 -21.65 -14.42 6.51
N ASP A 62 -21.43 -13.20 6.01
CA ASP A 62 -22.52 -12.35 5.54
C ASP A 62 -23.55 -11.97 6.63
N ILE A 63 -23.04 -11.65 7.82
CA ILE A 63 -23.88 -11.14 8.90
C ILE A 63 -24.35 -9.74 8.49
N GLY A 64 -25.64 -9.65 8.15
CA GLY A 64 -26.29 -8.40 7.81
C GLY A 64 -26.38 -7.51 9.04
N ASN A 65 -25.65 -6.39 9.04
CA ASN A 65 -25.61 -5.43 10.15
C ASN A 65 -26.76 -4.39 10.07
N GLY A 66 -27.80 -4.67 9.29
CA GLY A 66 -28.90 -3.74 8.97
C GLY A 66 -28.79 -3.12 7.57
N PHE A 67 -29.84 -2.43 7.12
CA PHE A 67 -29.98 -1.95 5.74
C PHE A 67 -28.89 -0.97 5.27
N PHE A 68 -28.25 -0.24 6.20
CA PHE A 68 -27.20 0.74 5.91
C PHE A 68 -25.79 0.28 6.25
N SER A 69 -25.62 -0.94 6.77
CA SER A 69 -24.32 -1.43 7.22
C SER A 69 -23.84 -2.58 6.34
N SER A 70 -22.58 -2.49 5.89
CA SER A 70 -21.95 -3.55 5.11
C SER A 70 -21.94 -4.86 5.90
N ALA A 71 -22.17 -5.97 5.20
CA ALA A 71 -22.12 -7.28 5.79
C ALA A 71 -20.73 -7.60 6.34
N THR A 72 -20.69 -8.31 7.46
CA THR A 72 -19.45 -8.74 8.11
C THR A 72 -19.35 -10.25 8.18
N ASN A 73 -18.15 -10.78 7.98
CA ASN A 73 -17.79 -12.15 8.23
C ASN A 73 -17.24 -12.27 9.66
N LYS A 74 -17.59 -13.36 10.34
CA LYS A 74 -17.13 -13.70 11.67
C LYS A 74 -16.13 -14.83 11.57
N LEU A 75 -14.92 -14.53 11.99
CA LEU A 75 -13.76 -15.42 11.98
C LEU A 75 -13.47 -15.87 13.41
N ASN A 76 -13.15 -17.14 13.59
CA ASN A 76 -12.63 -17.68 14.84
C ASN A 76 -11.15 -17.99 14.65
N CYS A 77 -10.29 -17.14 15.22
CA CYS A 77 -8.84 -17.26 15.15
C CYS A 77 -8.32 -17.82 16.47
N GLY A 78 -8.29 -19.15 16.61
CA GLY A 78 -7.74 -19.81 17.81
C GLY A 78 -8.50 -19.53 19.11
N GLY A 79 -9.81 -19.31 19.05
CA GLY A 79 -10.66 -19.01 20.22
C GLY A 79 -11.08 -17.55 20.35
N THR A 80 -10.49 -16.65 19.54
CA THR A 80 -10.93 -15.25 19.47
C THR A 80 -11.86 -15.05 18.28
N ILE A 81 -13.06 -14.52 18.54
CA ILE A 81 -14.02 -14.15 17.50
C ILE A 81 -13.69 -12.75 17.00
N VAL A 82 -13.38 -12.62 15.71
CA VAL A 82 -13.09 -11.36 15.03
C VAL A 82 -14.14 -11.11 13.96
N ASN A 83 -14.73 -9.91 13.97
CA ASN A 83 -15.68 -9.48 12.95
C ASN A 83 -14.94 -8.63 11.91
N VAL A 84 -14.97 -9.05 10.65
CA VAL A 84 -14.29 -8.39 9.53
C VAL A 84 -15.34 -8.07 8.47
N LYS A 85 -15.28 -6.90 7.83
CA LYS A 85 -16.19 -6.60 6.72
C LYS A 85 -15.95 -7.59 5.59
N LYS A 86 -17.03 -8.07 4.97
CA LYS A 86 -16.96 -9.04 3.88
C LYS A 86 -16.09 -8.52 2.73
N SER A 87 -16.23 -7.25 2.37
CA SER A 87 -15.39 -6.59 1.36
C SER A 87 -13.89 -6.68 1.66
N ASP A 88 -13.51 -6.44 2.91
CA ASP A 88 -12.11 -6.34 3.31
C ASP A 88 -11.50 -7.74 3.44
N TYR A 89 -12.30 -8.69 3.94
CA TYR A 89 -11.96 -10.11 3.94
C TYR A 89 -11.77 -10.64 2.51
N ASP A 90 -12.74 -10.44 1.63
CA ASP A 90 -12.69 -10.95 0.25
C ASP A 90 -11.50 -10.34 -0.51
N LYS A 91 -11.24 -9.04 -0.31
CA LYS A 91 -10.10 -8.35 -0.94
C LYS A 91 -8.75 -8.87 -0.45
N SER A 92 -8.55 -8.98 0.86
CA SER A 92 -7.29 -9.48 1.44
C SER A 92 -7.02 -10.94 1.06
N VAL A 93 -8.04 -11.80 1.10
CA VAL A 93 -7.95 -13.20 0.66
C VAL A 93 -7.65 -13.32 -0.83
N SER A 94 -8.28 -12.49 -1.67
CA SER A 94 -8.01 -12.46 -3.11
C SER A 94 -6.56 -12.04 -3.40
N GLU A 95 -6.08 -10.96 -2.79
CA GLU A 95 -4.71 -10.47 -2.98
C GLU A 95 -3.68 -11.51 -2.53
N TYR A 96 -3.90 -12.17 -1.37
CA TYR A 96 -3.04 -13.27 -0.91
C TYR A 96 -3.03 -14.45 -1.88
N LYS A 97 -4.20 -14.90 -2.36
CA LYS A 97 -4.26 -16.02 -3.31
C LYS A 97 -3.53 -15.71 -4.61
N SER A 98 -3.72 -14.52 -5.15
CA SER A 98 -3.00 -14.08 -6.35
C SER A 98 -1.50 -14.00 -6.10
N ALA A 99 -1.04 -13.54 -4.93
CA ALA A 99 0.39 -13.53 -4.60
C ALA A 99 0.96 -14.97 -4.45
N ALA A 100 0.22 -15.86 -3.78
CA ALA A 100 0.63 -17.24 -3.58
C ALA A 100 0.69 -18.07 -4.88
N GLU A 101 -0.22 -17.82 -5.83
CA GLU A 101 -0.22 -18.47 -7.15
C GLU A 101 0.96 -18.02 -8.03
N ASN A 102 1.40 -16.78 -7.88
CA ASN A 102 2.53 -16.22 -8.63
C ASN A 102 3.90 -16.52 -7.98
N THR A 103 3.93 -17.27 -6.87
CA THR A 103 5.18 -17.70 -6.22
C THR A 103 5.60 -19.06 -6.82
N PRO A 104 6.73 -19.16 -7.54
CA PRO A 104 7.16 -20.41 -8.18
C PRO A 104 7.57 -21.51 -7.18
#